data_AF-A0A9D8HXH2-F1
#
_entry.id   AF-A0A9D8HXH2-F1
#
_cell.length_a   1.000
_cell.length_b   1.000
_cell.length_c   1.000
_cell.angle_alpha   90.00
_cell.angle_beta   90.00
_cell.angle_gamma   90.00
#
_symmetry.space_group_name_H-M   'P 1'
#
loop_
_entity.id
_entity.type
_entity.pdbx_description
1 polymer ?
#
loop_
_entity_poly.entity_id
_entity_poly.type
_entity_poly.pdbx_seq_one_letter_code
_entity_poly.pdbx_strand_id
1 'polypeptide(L)'
;MRLAINLAITLAFKNAVHHGGQTVRPGAFEVTPLMLDDVMYLSTPYNRVIALDAESGKEIWNFDPRATDWGQVPNGTGYVHRGVAVWTGPGERRVFMNSRWRLIALDATTGQPIPGFGHRGEVDLTEHLTW
;
A
#
# COMPACT_ATOMS: atom_id res chain seq x y z
N MET A 1 6.80 0.62 -22.33
CA MET A 1 5.88 0.81 -21.18
C MET A 1 5.32 -0.51 -20.59
N ARG A 2 4.61 -1.38 -21.33
CA ARG A 2 4.06 -2.65 -20.78
C ARG A 2 5.10 -3.59 -20.14
N LEU A 3 6.33 -3.63 -20.67
CA LEU A 3 7.39 -4.50 -20.16
C LEU A 3 7.97 -4.03 -18.81
N ALA A 4 8.11 -2.71 -18.62
CA ALA A 4 8.64 -2.12 -17.39
C ALA A 4 7.70 -2.31 -16.20
N ILE A 5 6.39 -2.15 -16.43
CA ILE A 5 5.36 -2.37 -15.41
C ILE A 5 5.35 -3.83 -14.94
N ASN A 6 5.38 -4.79 -15.87
CA ASN A 6 5.45 -6.21 -15.51
C ASN A 6 6.75 -6.58 -14.77
N LEU A 7 7.88 -5.97 -15.14
CA LEU A 7 9.18 -6.21 -14.50
C LEU A 7 9.26 -5.60 -13.09
N ALA A 8 8.71 -4.41 -12.90
CA ALA A 8 8.70 -3.72 -11.61
C ALA A 8 7.76 -4.39 -10.61
N ILE A 9 6.58 -4.82 -11.10
CA ILE A 9 5.69 -5.76 -10.39
C ILE A 9 6.54 -6.97 -9.98
N THR A 10 7.19 -7.68 -10.92
CA THR A 10 8.02 -8.87 -10.62
C THR A 10 9.13 -8.63 -9.57
N LEU A 11 9.80 -7.46 -9.56
CA LEU A 11 10.90 -7.15 -8.65
C LEU A 11 10.46 -6.81 -7.22
N ALA A 12 9.26 -6.24 -7.04
CA ALA A 12 8.68 -5.99 -5.71
C ALA A 12 8.45 -7.28 -4.88
N PHE A 13 8.58 -8.47 -5.49
CA PHE A 13 8.24 -9.76 -4.90
C PHE A 13 9.42 -10.65 -4.46
N LYS A 14 10.67 -10.19 -4.50
CA LYS A 14 11.80 -11.08 -4.15
C LYS A 14 11.95 -11.42 -2.67
N ASN A 15 11.21 -10.77 -1.77
CA ASN A 15 11.34 -11.02 -0.34
C ASN A 15 10.09 -11.73 0.21
N ALA A 16 10.27 -12.98 0.65
CA ALA A 16 9.29 -13.66 1.48
C ALA A 16 9.06 -12.83 2.75
N VAL A 17 7.80 -12.52 3.05
CA VAL A 17 7.43 -11.89 4.32
C VAL A 17 7.23 -13.00 5.34
N HIS A 18 7.93 -12.94 6.46
CA HIS A 18 7.81 -13.87 7.56
C HIS A 18 7.14 -13.18 8.76
N HIS A 19 6.17 -13.83 9.38
CA HIS A 19 5.54 -13.34 10.61
C HIS A 19 5.37 -14.51 11.59
N GLY A 20 5.86 -14.36 12.82
CA GLY A 20 5.81 -15.42 13.84
C GLY A 20 6.51 -16.73 13.43
N GLY A 21 7.52 -16.67 12.56
CA GLY A 21 8.20 -17.86 12.02
C GLY A 21 7.45 -18.57 10.88
N GLN A 22 6.27 -18.11 10.49
CA GLN A 22 5.54 -18.64 9.34
C GLN A 22 5.72 -17.75 8.10
N THR A 23 5.87 -18.39 6.95
CA THR A 23 5.90 -17.73 5.65
C THR A 23 4.50 -17.23 5.33
N VAL A 24 4.35 -15.92 5.14
CA VAL A 24 3.10 -15.31 4.70
C VAL A 24 2.87 -15.68 3.24
N ARG A 25 1.78 -16.36 2.92
CA ARG A 25 1.43 -16.71 1.54
C ARG A 25 0.73 -15.53 0.86
N PRO A 26 1.27 -14.97 -0.24
CA PRO A 26 0.56 -13.94 -0.98
C PRO A 26 -0.65 -14.56 -1.69
N GLY A 27 -1.75 -13.83 -1.71
CA GLY A 27 -2.88 -14.12 -2.58
C GLY A 27 -2.69 -13.51 -3.97
N ALA A 28 -3.78 -13.44 -4.74
CA ALA A 28 -3.76 -12.83 -6.07
C ALA A 28 -3.40 -11.35 -6.01
N PHE A 29 -2.69 -10.89 -7.04
CA PHE A 29 -2.40 -9.48 -7.23
C PHE A 29 -3.63 -8.80 -7.85
N GLU A 30 -4.43 -8.13 -7.02
CA GLU A 30 -5.73 -7.56 -7.42
C GLU A 30 -5.72 -6.02 -7.55
N VAL A 31 -4.55 -5.38 -7.40
CA VAL A 31 -4.46 -3.91 -7.52
C VAL A 31 -4.60 -3.48 -8.98
N THR A 32 -5.35 -2.39 -9.19
CA THR A 32 -5.20 -1.54 -10.38
C THR A 32 -4.24 -0.41 -10.03
N PRO A 33 -3.00 -0.40 -10.56
CA PRO A 33 -2.04 0.66 -10.23
C PRO A 33 -2.56 2.04 -10.63
N LEU A 34 -2.29 3.04 -9.80
CA LEU A 34 -2.62 4.43 -10.10
C LEU A 34 -1.34 5.18 -10.48
N MET A 35 -1.43 5.98 -11.54
CA MET A 35 -0.33 6.83 -11.99
C MET A 35 -0.70 8.29 -11.72
N LEU A 36 0.22 9.04 -11.13
CA LEU A 36 0.13 10.49 -10.98
C LEU A 36 1.48 11.07 -11.39
N ASP A 37 1.49 11.87 -12.45
CA ASP A 37 2.70 12.28 -13.17
C ASP A 37 3.55 11.05 -13.56
N ASP A 38 4.85 11.09 -13.32
CA ASP A 38 5.80 10.00 -13.65
C ASP A 38 5.93 8.96 -12.51
N VAL A 39 5.01 8.95 -11.55
CA VAL A 39 5.04 8.03 -10.41
C VAL A 39 3.85 7.06 -10.47
N MET A 40 4.15 5.77 -10.37
CA MET A 40 3.17 4.70 -10.24
C MET A 40 3.04 4.25 -8.78
N TYR A 41 1.82 4.24 -8.26
CA TYR A 41 1.47 3.78 -6.93
C TYR A 41 0.68 2.47 -7.00
N LEU A 42 1.10 1.49 -6.22
CA LEU A 42 0.44 0.18 -6.16
C LEU A 42 0.54 -0.41 -4.76
N SER A 43 -0.50 -1.13 -4.37
CA SER A 43 -0.46 -1.94 -3.15
C SER A 43 -0.03 -3.36 -3.44
N THR A 44 0.62 -4.02 -2.49
CA THR A 44 0.97 -5.43 -2.58
C THR A 44 -0.04 -6.31 -1.83
N PRO A 45 -0.10 -7.62 -2.15
CA PRO A 45 -0.85 -8.62 -1.38
C PRO A 45 -0.52 -8.57 0.11
N TYR A 46 0.73 -8.23 0.47
CA TYR A 46 1.18 -8.09 1.87
C TYR A 46 0.74 -6.80 2.56
N ASN A 47 -0.26 -6.09 2.02
CA ASN A 47 -0.79 -4.86 2.59
C ASN A 47 0.27 -3.74 2.66
N ARG A 48 1.22 -3.69 1.72
CA ARG A 48 2.18 -2.57 1.58
C ARG A 48 1.76 -1.66 0.45
N VAL A 49 2.27 -0.42 0.43
CA VAL A 49 2.17 0.48 -0.72
C VAL A 49 3.56 0.83 -1.21
N ILE A 50 3.74 0.79 -2.52
CA ILE A 50 5.00 1.07 -3.18
C ILE A 50 4.75 2.18 -4.20
N ALA A 51 5.63 3.18 -4.21
CA ALA A 51 5.77 4.12 -5.30
C ALA A 51 6.98 3.75 -6.16
N LEU A 52 6.76 3.72 -7.47
CA LEU A 52 7.75 3.40 -8.47
C LEU A 52 7.87 4.55 -9.45
N ASP A 53 9.09 4.79 -9.93
CA ASP A 53 9.31 5.55 -11.16
C ASP A 53 8.63 4.80 -12.31
N ALA A 54 7.70 5.46 -13.00
CA ALA A 54 6.83 4.81 -13.98
C ALA A 54 7.55 4.35 -15.25
N GLU A 55 8.69 4.98 -15.57
CA GLU A 55 9.49 4.65 -16.75
C GLU A 55 10.42 3.45 -16.48
N SER A 56 11.22 3.55 -15.42
CA SER A 56 12.25 2.57 -15.08
C SER A 56 11.76 1.43 -14.20
N GLY A 57 10.65 1.62 -13.48
CA GLY A 57 10.17 0.68 -12.47
C GLY A 57 10.97 0.69 -11.17
N LYS A 58 11.88 1.65 -10.98
CA LYS A 58 12.70 1.76 -9.76
C LYS A 58 11.83 2.17 -8.57
N GLU A 59 12.02 1.52 -7.43
CA GLU A 59 11.38 1.92 -6.18
C GLU A 59 11.81 3.33 -5.76
N ILE A 60 10.81 4.19 -5.50
CA ILE A 60 10.99 5.52 -4.91
C ILE A 60 10.84 5.41 -3.40
N TRP A 61 9.74 4.79 -2.94
CA TRP A 61 9.50 4.50 -1.53
C TRP A 61 8.60 3.27 -1.36
N ASN A 62 8.64 2.69 -0.17
CA ASN A 62 7.86 1.51 0.23
C ASN A 62 7.35 1.70 1.67
N PHE A 63 6.04 1.63 1.84
CA PHE A 63 5.38 1.79 3.12
C PHE A 63 4.77 0.47 3.59
N ASP A 64 5.17 0.03 4.79
CA ASP A 64 4.62 -1.15 5.46
C ASP A 64 3.81 -0.72 6.70
N PRO A 65 2.46 -0.83 6.67
CA PRO A 65 1.62 -0.53 7.83
C PRO A 65 1.68 -1.62 8.91
N ARG A 66 2.47 -2.68 8.69
CA ARG A 66 2.64 -3.84 9.58
C ARG A 66 1.31 -4.51 9.92
N ALA A 67 0.45 -4.71 8.91
CA ALA A 67 -0.92 -5.21 9.08
C ALA A 67 -1.00 -6.52 9.90
N THR A 68 0.01 -7.38 9.78
CA THR A 68 0.12 -8.63 10.55
C THR A 68 0.30 -8.40 12.05
N ASP A 69 1.05 -7.37 12.44
CA ASP A 69 1.23 -6.99 13.86
C ASP A 69 -0.10 -6.50 14.46
N TRP A 70 -1.03 -6.07 13.61
CA TRP A 70 -2.41 -5.70 13.95
C TRP A 70 -3.42 -6.84 13.73
N GLY A 71 -2.94 -8.09 13.64
CA GLY A 71 -3.76 -9.29 13.57
C GLY A 71 -4.41 -9.54 12.21
N GLN A 72 -3.89 -8.96 11.12
CA GLN A 72 -4.33 -9.34 9.77
C GLN A 72 -4.10 -10.84 9.56
N VAL A 73 -5.18 -11.55 9.26
CA VAL A 73 -5.14 -12.95 8.84
C VAL A 73 -5.31 -13.03 7.32
N PRO A 74 -4.76 -14.08 6.67
CA PRO A 74 -5.08 -14.35 5.28
C PRO A 74 -6.57 -14.68 5.15
N ASN A 75 -7.15 -14.40 3.99
CA ASN A 75 -8.45 -14.97 3.63
C ASN A 75 -8.24 -16.34 2.95
N GLY A 76 -9.32 -16.98 2.50
CA GLY A 76 -9.26 -18.29 1.83
C GLY A 76 -8.37 -18.34 0.57
N THR A 77 -8.00 -17.19 0.00
CA THR A 77 -7.09 -17.06 -1.16
C THR A 77 -5.72 -16.48 -0.81
N GLY A 78 -5.40 -16.27 0.48
CA GLY A 78 -4.16 -15.66 0.95
C GLY A 78 -4.36 -14.20 1.38
N TYR A 79 -3.27 -13.43 1.42
CA TYR A 79 -3.37 -11.98 1.66
C TYR A 79 -3.67 -11.26 0.34
N VAL A 80 -4.64 -10.35 0.34
CA VAL A 80 -5.01 -9.56 -0.85
C VAL A 80 -5.19 -8.09 -0.47
N HIS A 81 -4.90 -7.21 -1.42
CA HIS A 81 -5.18 -5.78 -1.34
C HIS A 81 -5.55 -5.25 -2.71
N ARG A 82 -6.54 -4.36 -2.79
CA ARG A 82 -7.21 -3.99 -4.06
C ARG A 82 -6.76 -2.65 -4.64
N GLY A 83 -5.76 -2.04 -4.04
CA GLY A 83 -5.16 -0.81 -4.51
C GLY A 83 -5.22 0.32 -3.51
N VAL A 84 -4.89 1.49 -4.01
CA VAL A 84 -4.84 2.74 -3.24
C VAL A 84 -5.79 3.74 -3.89
N ALA A 85 -6.08 4.83 -3.19
CA ALA A 85 -6.65 6.02 -3.82
C ALA A 85 -5.61 7.14 -3.80
N VAL A 86 -5.68 8.06 -4.77
CA VAL A 86 -4.82 9.25 -4.79
C VAL A 86 -5.69 10.50 -4.78
N TRP A 87 -5.18 11.56 -4.16
CA TRP A 87 -5.81 12.87 -4.13
C TRP A 87 -4.75 13.96 -4.34
N THR A 88 -5.14 15.00 -5.05
CA THR A 88 -4.31 16.18 -5.28
C THR A 88 -5.05 17.44 -4.84
N GLY A 89 -4.31 18.37 -4.25
CA GLY A 89 -4.78 19.70 -3.87
C GLY A 89 -3.66 20.73 -4.03
N PRO A 90 -3.92 22.01 -3.70
CA PRO A 90 -2.91 23.05 -3.79
C PRO A 90 -1.66 22.71 -2.96
N GLY A 91 -0.55 22.40 -3.64
CA GLY A 91 0.71 22.03 -3.01
C GLY A 91 0.76 20.66 -2.33
N GLU A 92 -0.29 19.84 -2.48
CA GLU A 92 -0.39 18.56 -1.78
C GLU A 92 -0.76 17.40 -2.70
N ARG A 93 -0.16 16.25 -2.42
CA ARG A 93 -0.45 14.97 -3.09
C ARG A 93 -0.48 13.88 -2.03
N ARG A 94 -1.58 13.14 -1.98
CA ARG A 94 -1.81 12.14 -0.95
C ARG A 94 -2.10 10.78 -1.58
N VAL A 95 -1.58 9.73 -0.98
CA VAL A 95 -1.93 8.34 -1.27
C VAL A 95 -2.68 7.79 -0.06
N PHE A 96 -3.87 7.26 -0.28
CA PHE A 96 -4.69 6.63 0.75
C PHE A 96 -4.67 5.11 0.58
N MET A 97 -4.53 4.42 1.70
CA MET A 97 -4.67 2.96 1.77
C MET A 97 -5.47 2.57 3.00
N ASN A 98 -6.16 1.44 2.93
CA ASN A 98 -6.71 0.81 4.12
C ASN A 98 -5.77 -0.28 4.64
N SER A 99 -5.66 -0.42 5.95
CA SER A 99 -4.93 -1.50 6.58
C SER A 99 -5.69 -1.94 7.82
N ARG A 100 -6.32 -3.12 7.76
CA ARG A 100 -7.31 -3.55 8.77
C ARG A 100 -8.44 -2.51 8.86
N TRP A 101 -8.73 -2.03 10.07
CA TRP A 101 -9.69 -0.98 10.36
C TRP A 101 -9.13 0.43 10.17
N ARG A 102 -7.90 0.59 9.70
CA ARG A 102 -7.26 1.90 9.60
C ARG A 102 -7.36 2.43 8.18
N LEU A 103 -7.74 3.69 8.02
CA LEU A 103 -7.48 4.48 6.80
C LEU A 103 -6.22 5.31 7.03
N ILE A 104 -5.22 5.12 6.19
CA ILE A 104 -3.91 5.76 6.31
C ILE A 104 -3.72 6.73 5.15
N ALA A 105 -3.27 7.95 5.42
CA ALA A 105 -2.90 8.93 4.42
C ALA A 105 -1.38 9.13 4.41
N LEU A 106 -0.78 8.90 3.24
CA LEU A 106 0.65 9.05 3.01
C LEU A 106 0.90 10.28 2.12
N ASP A 107 1.97 11.00 2.40
CA ASP A 107 2.52 11.98 1.48
C ASP A 107 3.05 11.25 0.24
N ALA A 108 2.57 11.65 -0.94
CA ALA A 108 2.83 10.91 -2.18
C ALA A 108 4.30 10.96 -2.63
N THR A 109 5.08 11.92 -2.14
CA THR A 109 6.50 12.10 -2.47
C THR A 109 7.40 11.29 -1.55
N THR A 110 7.06 11.21 -0.26
CA THR A 110 7.93 10.62 0.77
C THR A 110 7.47 9.25 1.26
N GLY A 111 6.20 8.89 1.04
CA GLY A 111 5.58 7.69 1.58
C GLY A 111 5.36 7.72 3.10
N GLN A 112 5.57 8.87 3.75
CA GLN A 112 5.38 9.02 5.19
C GLN A 112 3.92 9.33 5.53
N PRO A 113 3.39 8.82 6.66
CA PRO A 113 2.06 9.21 7.15
C PRO A 113 1.96 10.72 7.35
N ILE A 114 0.87 11.32 6.90
CA ILE A 114 0.63 12.77 6.98
C ILE A 114 0.19 13.11 8.41
N PRO A 115 0.99 13.81 9.25
CA PRO A 115 0.69 13.95 10.67
C PRO A 115 -0.66 14.61 10.97
N GLY A 116 -1.11 15.50 10.10
CA GLY A 116 -2.39 16.23 10.22
C GLY A 116 -3.63 15.47 9.74
N PHE A 117 -3.50 14.23 9.26
CA PHE A 117 -4.65 13.40 8.88
C PHE A 117 -5.04 12.47 10.04
N GLY A 118 -6.26 12.60 10.55
CA GLY A 118 -6.72 11.82 11.71
C GLY A 118 -5.79 11.96 12.90
N HIS A 119 -5.42 10.84 13.51
CA HIS A 119 -4.43 10.78 14.58
C HIS A 119 -3.08 10.27 14.03
N ARG A 120 -2.16 11.21 13.76
CA ARG A 120 -0.79 10.95 13.26
C ARG A 120 -0.75 10.20 11.91
N GLY A 121 -1.66 10.53 11.00
CA GLY A 121 -1.71 9.97 9.64
C GLY A 121 -2.70 8.83 9.45
N GLU A 122 -3.45 8.47 10.48
CA GLU A 122 -4.39 7.35 10.46
C GLU A 122 -5.76 7.75 11.04
N VAL A 123 -6.83 7.25 10.46
CA VAL A 123 -8.20 7.29 11.00
C VAL A 123 -8.62 5.87 11.35
N ASP A 124 -9.20 5.67 12.55
CA ASP A 124 -9.82 4.41 12.94
C ASP A 124 -11.24 4.34 12.36
N LEU A 125 -11.44 3.46 11.39
CA LEU A 125 -12.74 3.27 10.71
C LEU A 125 -13.75 2.51 11.57
N THR A 126 -13.35 2.01 12.74
CA THR A 126 -14.26 1.42 13.72
C THR A 126 -14.73 2.42 14.75
N GLU A 127 -14.11 3.61 14.79
CA GLU A 127 -14.53 4.67 15.69
C GLU A 127 -15.98 5.04 15.42
N HIS A 128 -16.80 5.03 16.47
CA HIS A 128 -18.24 5.31 16.44
C HIS A 128 -19.12 4.31 15.67
N LEU A 129 -18.61 3.14 15.28
CA LEU A 129 -19.49 2.07 14.82
C LEU A 129 -20.42 1.63 15.97
N THR A 130 -21.72 1.73 15.73
CA THR A 130 -22.76 1.17 16.60
C THR A 130 -23.30 -0.09 15.96
N TRP A 131 -23.31 -1.19 16.70
CA TRP A 131 -23.81 -2.50 16.25
C TRP A 131 -25.07 -2.89 17.02
#